data_AF-A0A1M7HZM4-F1
#
_entry.id   AF-A0A1M7HZM4-F1
#
_cell.length_a   1.000
_cell.length_b   1.000
_cell.length_c   1.000
_cell.angle_alpha   90.00
_cell.angle_beta   90.00
_cell.angle_gamma   90.00
#
_symmetry.space_group_name_H-M   'P 1'
#
loop_
_entity.id
_entity.type
_entity.pdbx_description
1 polymer ?
#
loop_
_entity_poly.entity_id
_entity_poly.type
_entity_poly.pdbx_seq_one_letter_code
_entity_poly.pdbx_strand_id
1 'polypeptide(L)'
;MKRQIIQQIKSELHMLEVSSRPGEFEKHLYTIETLVGILKAQPEDDRKAGRIQEEAAGPGLTDKDKRMLELMGGSQDEGAPRENKRTDESIFDF
;
A
#
# COMPACT_ATOMS: atom_id res chain seq x y z
N MET A 1 10.45 13.77 8.64
CA MET A 1 9.96 12.48 8.09
C MET A 1 9.86 11.39 9.15
N LYS A 2 10.96 10.98 9.82
CA LYS A 2 10.97 9.97 10.91
C LYS A 2 9.84 10.11 11.95
N ARG A 3 9.59 11.34 12.43
CA ARG A 3 8.52 11.64 13.41
C ARG A 3 7.11 11.38 12.88
N GLN A 4 6.85 11.64 11.60
CA GLN A 4 5.55 11.39 10.97
C GLN A 4 5.31 9.88 10.82
N ILE A 5 6.33 9.13 10.39
CA ILE A 5 6.27 7.66 10.30
C ILE A 5 5.98 7.05 11.67
N ILE A 6 6.63 7.54 12.73
CA ILE A 6 6.37 7.09 14.10
C ILE A 6 4.93 7.42 14.54
N GLN A 7 4.38 8.57 14.17
CA GLN A 7 2.98 8.91 14.47
C GLN A 7 2.00 7.98 13.74
N GLN A 8 2.28 7.63 12.48
CA GLN A 8 1.48 6.69 11.70
C GLN A 8 1.52 5.28 12.32
N ILE A 9 2.71 4.79 12.69
CA ILE A 9 2.85 3.49 13.39
C ILE A 9 2.00 3.46 14.67
N LYS A 10 2.00 4.55 15.46
CA LYS A 10 1.17 4.64 16.67
C LYS A 10 -0.32 4.59 16.37
N SER A 11 -0.77 5.25 15.30
CA SER A 11 -2.17 5.23 14.88
C SER A 11 -2.60 3.83 14.45
N GLU A 12 -1.78 3.14 13.65
CA GLU A 12 -2.08 1.78 13.19
C GLU A 12 -2.06 0.76 14.33
N LEU A 13 -1.13 0.90 15.29
CA LEU A 13 -1.11 0.07 16.49
C LEU A 13 -2.38 0.26 17.31
N HIS A 14 -2.86 1.49 17.45
CA HIS A 14 -4.13 1.74 18.10
C HIS A 14 -5.30 1.09 17.34
N MET A 15 -5.29 1.14 16.01
CA MET A 15 -6.30 0.45 15.19
C MET A 15 -6.27 -1.07 15.38
N LEU A 16 -5.09 -1.69 15.55
CA LEU A 16 -4.99 -3.11 15.92
C LEU A 16 -5.60 -3.42 17.28
N GLU A 17 -5.42 -2.54 18.27
CA GLU A 17 -5.94 -2.72 19.61
C GLU A 17 -7.47 -2.62 19.66
N VAL A 18 -8.06 -1.75 18.84
CA VAL A 18 -9.51 -1.48 18.86
C VAL A 18 -10.29 -2.25 17.80
N SER A 19 -9.64 -2.74 16.74
CA SER A 19 -10.32 -3.47 15.68
C SER A 19 -10.66 -4.90 16.12
N SER A 20 -11.93 -5.27 15.96
CA SER A 20 -12.47 -6.59 16.30
C SER A 20 -12.59 -7.52 15.09
N ARG A 21 -12.21 -7.04 13.90
CA ARG A 21 -12.38 -7.76 12.63
C ARG A 21 -11.06 -8.39 12.18
N PRO A 22 -11.00 -9.71 11.96
CA PRO A 22 -9.77 -10.39 11.53
C PRO A 22 -9.15 -9.81 10.24
N GLY A 23 -9.99 -9.44 9.26
CA GLY A 23 -9.51 -8.86 8.00
C GLY A 23 -9.03 -7.42 8.08
N GLU A 24 -9.33 -6.70 9.17
CA GLU A 24 -8.76 -5.36 9.44
C GLU A 24 -7.44 -5.51 10.20
N PHE A 25 -7.34 -6.50 11.10
CA PHE A 25 -6.11 -6.83 11.81
C PHE A 25 -4.93 -7.07 10.86
N GLU A 26 -5.10 -7.93 9.84
CA GLU A 26 -4.03 -8.23 8.87
C GLU A 26 -3.58 -6.99 8.08
N LYS A 27 -4.52 -6.09 7.75
CA LYS A 27 -4.21 -4.85 7.03
C LYS A 27 -3.37 -3.91 7.88
N HIS A 28 -3.81 -3.64 9.11
CA HIS A 28 -3.09 -2.76 10.03
C HIS A 28 -1.71 -3.34 10.38
N LEU A 29 -1.60 -4.66 10.56
CA LEU A 29 -0.33 -5.34 10.80
C LEU A 29 0.64 -5.14 9.61
N TYR A 30 0.18 -5.37 8.38
CA TYR A 30 1.00 -5.17 7.18
C TYR A 30 1.47 -3.72 7.03
N THR A 31 0.58 -2.75 7.28
CA THR A 31 0.94 -1.33 7.24
C THR A 31 2.03 -1.00 8.25
N ILE A 32 1.96 -1.52 9.47
CA ILE A 32 2.99 -1.33 10.51
C ILE A 32 4.32 -1.95 10.08
N GLU A 33 4.32 -3.19 9.58
CA GLU A 33 5.54 -3.87 9.12
C GLU A 33 6.25 -3.05 8.02
N THR A 34 5.47 -2.50 7.09
CA THR A 34 5.98 -1.66 6.00
C THR A 34 6.56 -0.35 6.53
N LEU A 35 5.85 0.34 7.43
CA LEU A 35 6.33 1.58 8.04
C LEU A 35 7.60 1.37 8.87
N VAL A 36 7.71 0.25 9.59
CA VAL A 36 8.93 -0.15 10.32
C VAL A 36 10.06 -0.46 9.34
N GLY A 37 9.77 -1.14 8.23
CA GLY A 37 10.72 -1.38 7.15
C GLY A 37 11.31 -0.07 6.59
N ILE A 38 10.44 0.89 6.26
CA ILE A 38 10.84 2.23 5.81
C ILE A 38 11.69 2.93 6.88
N LEU A 39 11.28 2.87 8.15
CA LEU A 39 11.99 3.51 9.26
C LEU A 39 13.41 2.95 9.46
N LYS A 40 13.58 1.63 9.27
CA LYS A 40 14.89 0.95 9.34
C LYS A 40 15.74 1.19 8.10
N ALA A 41 15.11 1.33 6.94
CA ALA A 41 15.76 1.62 5.66
C ALA A 41 16.21 3.08 5.54
N GLN A 42 15.69 3.99 6.37
CA GLN A 42 16.29 5.32 6.50
C GLN A 42 17.64 5.18 7.20
N PRO A 43 18.77 5.39 6.50
CA PRO A 43 20.05 5.54 7.19
C PRO A 43 19.90 6.69 8.19
N GLU A 44 20.62 6.61 9.32
CA GLU A 44 20.78 7.72 10.26
C GLU A 44 21.54 8.85 9.56
N ASP A 45 20.87 9.56 8.66
CA ASP A 45 21.46 10.49 7.70
C ASP A 45 21.56 11.89 8.29
N ASP A 46 22.08 11.97 9.51
CA ASP A 46 22.47 13.23 10.15
C ASP A 46 23.98 13.26 10.47
N ARG A 47 24.78 12.27 10.01
CA ARG A 47 26.23 12.25 10.34
C ARG A 47 27.23 11.88 9.23
N LYS A 48 26.83 11.67 7.97
CA LYS A 48 27.81 11.46 6.89
C LYS A 48 27.45 12.18 5.60
N ALA A 49 27.51 13.51 5.66
CA ALA A 49 27.91 14.29 4.50
C ALA A 49 29.31 13.82 4.08
N GLY A 50 29.39 12.94 3.10
CA GLY A 50 30.65 12.51 2.53
C GLY A 50 30.65 11.06 2.07
N ARG A 51 30.48 10.93 0.75
CA ARG A 51 31.12 9.93 -0.11
C ARG A 51 30.30 8.64 -0.38
N ILE A 52 30.10 8.42 -1.69
CA ILE A 52 30.13 7.16 -2.46
C ILE A 52 28.78 6.70 -3.05
N GLN A 53 28.67 6.98 -4.36
CA GLN A 53 28.32 6.12 -5.52
C GLN A 53 26.99 5.33 -5.55
N GLU A 54 26.24 5.62 -6.62
CA GLU A 54 25.66 4.73 -7.64
C GLU A 54 25.18 3.31 -7.24
N GLU A 55 23.99 3.00 -7.76
CA GLU A 55 23.33 1.69 -7.81
C GLU A 55 22.63 1.18 -6.54
N ALA A 56 21.38 1.60 -6.36
CA ALA A 56 20.36 0.69 -5.85
C ALA A 56 19.04 1.00 -6.57
N ALA A 57 18.72 0.14 -7.53
CA ALA A 57 17.41 0.07 -8.17
C ALA A 57 16.31 0.21 -7.10
N GLY A 58 15.32 1.06 -7.39
CA GLY A 58 14.17 1.27 -6.50
C GLY A 58 13.53 -0.06 -6.11
N PRO A 59 12.86 -0.14 -4.95
CA PRO A 59 12.20 -1.36 -4.51
C PRO A 59 11.10 -1.72 -5.53
N GLY A 60 11.44 -2.60 -6.46
CA GLY A 60 10.46 -3.20 -7.38
C GLY A 60 9.46 -3.98 -6.55
N LEU A 61 8.17 -3.80 -6.86
CA LEU A 61 7.10 -4.51 -6.17
C LEU A 61 7.40 -6.01 -6.14
N THR A 62 7.40 -6.57 -4.94
CA THR A 62 7.54 -8.01 -4.76
C THR A 62 6.25 -8.70 -5.22
N ASP A 63 6.31 -9.99 -5.54
CA ASP A 63 5.11 -10.74 -5.96
C ASP A 63 4.05 -10.81 -4.85
N LYS A 64 4.46 -10.61 -3.58
CA LYS A 64 3.55 -10.44 -2.44
C LYS A 64 2.77 -9.13 -2.52
N ASP A 65 3.42 -8.05 -2.93
CA ASP A 65 2.80 -6.73 -3.09
C ASP A 65 1.79 -6.74 -4.26
N LYS A 66 2.10 -7.46 -5.35
CA LYS A 66 1.17 -7.67 -6.47
C LYS A 66 -0.10 -8.40 -6.05
N ARG A 67 0.03 -9.51 -5.30
CA ARG A 67 -1.13 -10.24 -4.78
C ARG A 67 -1.98 -9.39 -3.84
N MET A 68 -1.37 -8.50 -3.06
CA MET A 68 -2.14 -7.60 -2.20
C MET A 68 -2.87 -6.52 -2.98
N LEU A 69 -2.31 -6.00 -4.08
CA LEU A 69 -3.03 -5.09 -4.97
C LEU A 69 -4.26 -5.77 -5.60
N GLU A 70 -4.12 -7.02 -6.03
CA GLU A 70 -5.23 -7.82 -6.55
C GLU A 70 -6.34 -8.02 -5.50
N LEU A 71 -5.96 -8.37 -4.26
CA LEU A 71 -6.91 -8.54 -3.15
C LEU A 71 -7.59 -7.23 -2.72
N MET A 72 -6.95 -6.08 -2.95
CA MET A 72 -7.53 -4.75 -2.71
C MET A 72 -8.42 -4.23 -3.86
N GLY A 73 -8.64 -5.04 -4.90
CA GLY A 73 -9.45 -4.64 -6.07
C GLY A 73 -8.74 -3.65 -6.99
N GLY A 74 -7.41 -3.53 -6.87
CA GLY A 74 -6.58 -2.72 -7.74
C GLY A 74 -6.22 -3.47 -9.01
N SER A 75 -7.13 -3.50 -9.98
CA SER A 75 -6.79 -3.83 -11.37
C SER A 75 -5.98 -2.65 -11.93
N GLN A 76 -4.67 -2.84 -12.12
CA GLN A 76 -3.89 -1.90 -12.93
C GLN A 76 -4.13 -2.29 -14.40
N ASP A 77 -5.07 -1.58 -15.02
CA ASP A 77 -5.57 -1.74 -16.40
C ASP A 77 -4.46 -1.73 -17.45
N GLU A 78 -4.56 -2.63 -18.44
CA GLU A 78 -4.06 -2.38 -19.79
C GLU A 78 -5.17 -2.67 -20.81
N GLY A 79 -5.85 -1.63 -21.31
CA GLY A 79 -6.48 -1.68 -22.64
C GLY A 79 -7.85 -1.03 -22.85
N ALA A 80 -7.85 0.27 -23.18
CA ALA A 80 -8.76 0.93 -24.13
C ALA A 80 -10.22 1.27 -23.68
N PRO A 81 -10.94 2.15 -24.41
CA PRO A 81 -11.46 3.41 -23.89
C PRO A 81 -12.95 3.37 -23.50
N ARG A 82 -13.34 4.36 -22.69
CA ARG A 82 -14.74 4.75 -22.45
C ARG A 82 -15.49 4.94 -23.78
N GLU A 83 -16.43 4.04 -24.07
CA GLU A 83 -17.53 4.33 -25.00
C GLU A 83 -18.86 4.47 -24.28
N ASN A 84 -19.54 5.52 -24.71
CA ASN A 84 -20.84 6.03 -24.31
C ASN A 84 -22.00 5.03 -24.43
N LYS A 85 -22.96 5.20 -23.51
CA LYS A 85 -24.43 5.14 -23.72
C LYS A 85 -25.00 4.00 -24.58
N ARG A 86 -25.88 3.20 -23.96
CA ARG A 86 -27.34 3.21 -24.21
C ARG A 86 -28.07 2.39 -23.15
N THR A 87 -28.98 3.07 -22.44
CA THR A 87 -30.20 2.47 -21.90
C THR A 87 -30.95 1.76 -23.01
N ASP A 88 -31.31 0.50 -22.81
CA ASP A 88 -32.51 -0.05 -23.44
C ASP A 88 -33.14 -1.11 -22.52
N GLU A 89 -34.44 -0.97 -22.38
CA GLU A 89 -35.32 -1.72 -21.50
C GLU A 89 -35.75 -3.00 -22.22
N SER A 90 -35.53 -4.19 -21.64
CA SER A 90 -36.43 -5.36 -21.80
C SER A 90 -35.79 -6.61 -21.19
N ILE A 91 -36.24 -7.05 -20.00
CA ILE A 91 -36.02 -8.44 -19.58
C ILE A 91 -37.16 -9.03 -18.73
N PHE A 92 -38.31 -8.35 -18.66
CA PHE A 92 -39.54 -9.00 -18.23
C PHE A 92 -40.29 -9.45 -19.48
N ASP A 93 -40.11 -10.73 -19.83
CA ASP A 93 -41.08 -11.46 -20.64
C ASP A 93 -41.67 -12.58 -19.78
N PHE A 94 -42.99 -12.69 -19.86
CA PHE A 94 -43.89 -13.60 -19.14
C PHE A 94 -43.70 -15.07 -19.53
#